data_AF-A0AA47N3J5-F1
#
_entry.id   AF-A0AA47N3J5-F1
#
_cell.length_a   1.000
_cell.length_b   1.000
_cell.length_c   1.000
_cell.angle_alpha   90.00
_cell.angle_beta   90.00
_cell.angle_gamma   90.00
#
_symmetry.space_group_name_H-M   'P 1'
#
loop_
_entity.id
_entity.type
_entity.pdbx_description
1 polymer ?
#
loop_
_entity_poly.entity_id
_entity_poly.type
_entity_poly.pdbx_seq_one_letter_code
_entity_poly.pdbx_strand_id
1 'polypeptide(L)'
;MACPFLEDVLDEEDLILRQILRLLGPKIQHQTARSHALTVPQMVCVTLRWFASGSFLYSVGDAENLNKGTICRTIRRVCLALKSFSNIFITFPGHRRPLYIKEEFYKLAAFPNIIGAVDCTHIRIKRPSGEHEGDYVNKKSFYSIWLL
;
A
#
# COMPACT_ATOMS: atom_id res chain seq x y z
N MET A 1 28.69 1.58 -2.72
CA MET A 1 27.99 1.93 -3.96
C MET A 1 26.64 2.48 -3.55
N ALA A 2 26.53 3.81 -3.48
CA ALA A 2 25.32 4.50 -3.07
C ALA A 2 24.27 4.28 -4.16
N CYS A 3 23.05 3.89 -3.76
CA CYS A 3 21.95 3.83 -4.70
C CYS A 3 21.54 5.29 -4.97
N PRO A 4 21.57 5.80 -6.22
CA PRO A 4 21.24 7.19 -6.53
C PRO A 4 19.86 7.60 -6.00
N PHE A 5 18.92 6.65 -5.98
CA PHE A 5 17.57 6.83 -5.42
C PHE A 5 17.55 7.10 -3.90
N LEU A 6 18.58 6.67 -3.17
CA LEU A 6 18.66 6.92 -1.73
C LEU A 6 19.13 8.36 -1.44
N GLU A 7 19.89 8.97 -2.36
CA GLU A 7 20.33 10.37 -2.22
C GLU A 7 19.16 11.31 -2.55
N ASP A 8 18.36 11.01 -3.57
CA ASP A 8 17.16 11.80 -3.94
C ASP A 8 16.00 11.72 -2.92
N VAL A 9 15.93 10.63 -2.14
CA VAL A 9 14.85 10.41 -1.14
C VAL A 9 15.26 10.86 0.26
N LEU A 10 16.55 11.03 0.51
CA LEU A 10 17.10 11.50 1.79
C LEU A 10 17.40 13.00 1.80
N ASP A 11 16.64 13.79 1.04
CA ASP A 11 16.58 15.23 1.27
C ASP A 11 15.99 15.50 2.67
N GLU A 12 16.56 16.51 3.36
CA GLU A 12 16.39 16.75 4.80
C GLU A 12 14.93 16.98 5.27
N GLU A 13 13.99 17.21 4.34
CA GLU A 13 12.60 17.64 4.59
C GLU A 13 11.57 16.49 4.73
N ASP A 14 11.90 15.22 4.46
CA ASP A 14 10.87 14.16 4.43
C ASP A 14 10.52 13.58 5.83
N LEU A 15 9.78 14.37 6.61
CA LEU A 15 9.34 14.06 7.97
C LEU A 15 8.60 12.71 8.06
N ILE A 16 7.85 12.36 7.01
CA ILE A 16 7.07 11.12 6.95
C ILE A 16 8.00 9.92 6.84
N LEU A 17 9.00 9.97 5.96
CA LEU A 17 9.96 8.89 5.81
C LEU A 17 10.76 8.66 7.11
N ARG A 18 11.21 9.74 7.76
CA ARG A 18 11.90 9.64 9.06
C ARG A 18 11.01 8.96 10.12
N GLN A 19 9.72 9.27 10.15
CA GLN A 19 8.77 8.65 11.06
C GLN A 19 8.58 7.16 10.75
N ILE A 20 8.44 6.79 9.48
CA ILE A 20 8.33 5.39 9.04
C ILE A 20 9.59 4.61 9.42
N LEU A 21 10.78 5.18 9.20
CA LEU A 21 12.06 4.55 9.55
C LEU A 21 12.18 4.33 11.06
N ARG A 22 11.77 5.30 11.89
CA ARG A 22 11.75 5.14 13.35
C ARG A 22 10.81 4.03 13.81
N LEU A 23 9.63 3.92 13.20
CA LEU A 23 8.65 2.89 13.56
C LEU A 23 9.07 1.49 13.09
N LEU A 24 9.57 1.36 11.86
CA LEU A 24 9.89 0.06 11.27
C LEU A 24 11.28 -0.44 11.64
N GLY A 25 12.24 0.47 11.86
CA GLY A 25 13.65 0.16 12.09
C GLY A 25 13.89 -0.97 13.11
N PRO A 26 13.35 -0.87 14.35
CA PRO A 26 13.53 -1.90 15.37
C PRO A 26 13.02 -3.30 14.98
N LYS A 27 12.07 -3.39 14.04
CA LYS A 27 11.46 -4.66 13.60
C LYS A 27 12.11 -5.25 12.36
N ILE A 28 12.69 -4.42 11.49
CA ILE A 28 13.23 -4.89 10.20
C ILE A 28 14.75 -4.98 10.16
N GLN A 29 15.44 -4.33 11.13
CA GLN A 29 16.89 -4.34 11.24
C GLN A 29 17.43 -5.76 11.28
N HIS A 30 18.46 -6.01 10.47
CA HIS A 30 19.16 -7.28 10.48
C HIS A 30 19.93 -7.46 11.79
N GLN A 31 19.79 -8.63 12.42
CA GLN A 31 20.53 -8.99 13.65
C GLN A 31 22.05 -9.13 13.41
N THR A 32 22.47 -9.29 12.14
CA THR A 32 23.88 -9.43 11.78
C THR A 32 24.20 -8.55 10.58
N ALA A 33 25.39 -7.95 10.58
CA ALA A 33 25.91 -7.16 9.46
C ALA A 33 26.61 -8.03 8.39
N ARG A 34 26.37 -9.35 8.39
CA ARG A 34 27.01 -10.27 7.45
C ARG A 34 26.47 -10.07 6.02
N SER A 35 27.35 -10.22 5.03
CA SER A 35 27.02 -10.30 3.59
C SER A 35 26.45 -9.04 2.94
N HIS A 36 26.93 -7.84 3.28
CA HIS A 36 26.42 -6.58 2.71
C HIS A 36 24.89 -6.47 2.83
N ALA A 37 24.37 -6.71 4.04
CA ALA A 37 22.95 -6.61 4.30
C ALA A 37 22.41 -5.22 3.96
N LEU A 38 21.21 -5.18 3.38
CA LEU A 38 20.53 -3.91 3.08
C LEU A 38 20.30 -3.13 4.36
N THR A 39 20.53 -1.82 4.27
CA THR A 39 20.23 -0.89 5.37
C THR A 39 18.72 -0.75 5.54
N VAL A 40 18.27 -0.41 6.74
CA VAL A 40 16.84 -0.16 7.05
C VAL A 40 16.22 0.84 6.07
N PRO A 41 16.86 1.99 5.75
CA PRO A 41 16.35 2.92 4.74
C PRO A 41 16.19 2.29 3.36
N GLN A 42 17.20 1.58 2.87
CA GLN A 42 17.12 0.89 1.57
C GLN A 42 15.96 -0.11 1.53
N MET A 43 15.77 -0.88 2.59
CA MET A 43 14.67 -1.84 2.68
C MET A 43 13.30 -1.19 2.59
N VAL A 44 13.12 -0.05 3.28
CA VAL A 44 11.88 0.73 3.26
C VAL A 44 11.67 1.36 1.88
N CYS A 45 12.68 2.04 1.33
CA CYS A 45 12.58 2.70 0.02
C CYS A 45 12.25 1.71 -1.10
N VAL A 46 12.92 0.55 -1.16
CA VAL A 46 12.63 -0.50 -2.14
C VAL A 46 11.17 -0.98 -2.03
N THR A 47 10.69 -1.14 -0.80
CA THR A 47 9.31 -1.61 -0.57
C THR A 47 8.28 -0.53 -0.95
N LEU A 48 8.54 0.73 -0.59
CA LEU A 48 7.69 1.87 -0.96
C LEU A 48 7.66 2.07 -2.47
N ARG A 49 8.81 1.95 -3.15
CA ARG A 49 8.91 2.01 -4.60
C ARG A 49 8.06 0.92 -5.25
N TRP A 50 8.09 -0.29 -4.70
CA TRP A 50 7.26 -1.40 -5.17
C TRP A 50 5.75 -1.12 -4.98
N PHE A 51 5.35 -0.60 -3.82
CA PHE A 51 3.95 -0.20 -3.58
C PHE A 51 3.48 0.91 -4.52
N ALA A 52 4.31 1.94 -4.73
CA ALA A 52 3.95 3.08 -5.57
C ALA A 52 3.89 2.72 -7.06
N SER A 53 4.81 1.87 -7.52
CA SER A 53 4.89 1.51 -8.95
C SER A 53 3.88 0.43 -9.35
N GLY A 54 3.36 -0.35 -8.38
CA GLY A 54 2.44 -1.48 -8.64
C GLY A 54 3.02 -2.54 -9.60
N SER A 55 4.34 -2.55 -9.79
CA SER A 55 5.03 -3.29 -10.84
C SER A 55 5.45 -4.69 -10.38
N PHE A 56 5.92 -5.50 -11.33
CA PHE A 56 6.56 -6.77 -11.01
C PHE A 56 7.86 -6.54 -10.20
N LEU A 57 8.15 -7.49 -9.31
CA LEU A 57 9.36 -7.48 -8.48
C LEU A 57 10.66 -7.38 -9.29
N TYR A 58 10.64 -7.88 -10.55
CA TYR A 58 11.76 -7.81 -11.47
C TYR A 58 12.12 -6.37 -11.83
N SER A 59 11.12 -5.56 -12.20
CA SER A 59 11.34 -4.17 -12.60
C SER A 59 11.96 -3.32 -11.48
N VAL A 60 11.57 -3.59 -10.23
CA VAL A 60 12.15 -2.92 -9.05
C VAL A 60 13.57 -3.45 -8.76
N GLY A 61 13.83 -4.74 -8.99
CA GLY A 61 15.15 -5.34 -8.82
C GLY A 61 16.19 -4.87 -9.80
N ASP A 62 15.80 -4.75 -11.06
CA ASP A 62 16.69 -4.27 -12.11
C ASP A 62 17.02 -2.78 -11.89
N ALA A 63 16.06 -1.97 -11.44
CA ALA A 63 16.27 -0.55 -11.12
C ALA A 63 17.23 -0.34 -9.94
N GLU A 64 17.15 -1.19 -8.91
CA GLU A 64 17.93 -1.06 -7.67
C GLU A 64 19.20 -1.94 -7.67
N ASN A 65 19.48 -2.66 -8.76
CA ASN A 65 20.55 -3.66 -8.89
C ASN A 65 20.54 -4.71 -7.77
N LEU A 66 19.34 -5.16 -7.36
CA LEU A 66 19.15 -6.15 -6.31
C LEU A 66 18.59 -7.45 -6.87
N ASN A 67 19.14 -8.58 -6.41
CA ASN A 67 18.58 -9.89 -6.73
C ASN A 67 17.11 -9.99 -6.25
N LYS A 68 16.25 -10.54 -7.10
CA LYS A 68 14.85 -10.92 -6.80
C LYS A 68 14.67 -11.59 -5.44
N GLY A 69 15.56 -12.52 -5.08
CA GLY A 69 15.47 -13.22 -3.80
C GLY A 69 15.62 -12.27 -2.60
N THR A 70 16.49 -11.27 -2.72
CA THR A 70 16.69 -10.23 -1.71
C THR A 70 15.47 -9.33 -1.62
N ILE A 71 14.95 -8.84 -2.74
CA ILE A 71 13.74 -7.99 -2.76
C ILE A 71 12.53 -8.70 -2.18
N CYS A 72 12.29 -9.95 -2.57
CA CYS A 72 11.16 -10.72 -2.08
C CYS A 72 11.21 -10.86 -0.54
N ARG A 73 12.38 -11.16 0.02
CA ARG A 73 12.59 -11.24 1.48
C ARG A 73 12.43 -9.88 2.16
N THR A 74 12.96 -8.83 1.54
CA THR A 74 12.87 -7.45 2.06
C THR A 74 11.42 -6.97 2.13
N ILE A 75 10.69 -7.04 1.02
CA ILE A 75 9.28 -6.65 0.96
C ILE A 75 8.47 -7.45 1.95
N ARG A 76 8.64 -8.78 2.01
CA ARG A 76 7.95 -9.63 2.99
C ARG A 76 8.22 -9.16 4.41
N ARG A 77 9.47 -8.83 4.76
CA ARG A 77 9.83 -8.38 6.12
C ARG A 77 9.17 -7.04 6.46
N VAL A 78 9.21 -6.08 5.53
CA VAL A 78 8.59 -4.76 5.72
C VAL A 78 7.07 -4.90 5.83
N CYS A 79 6.42 -5.70 4.98
CA CYS A 79 4.98 -5.97 5.06
C CYS A 79 4.57 -6.60 6.40
N LEU A 80 5.35 -7.56 6.91
CA LEU A 80 5.07 -8.16 8.22
C LEU A 80 5.23 -7.16 9.37
N ALA A 81 6.23 -6.28 9.28
CA ALA A 81 6.40 -5.20 10.25
C ALA A 81 5.23 -4.22 10.21
N LEU A 82 4.80 -3.78 9.01
CA LEU A 82 3.63 -2.92 8.82
C LEU A 82 2.35 -3.58 9.35
N LYS A 83 2.14 -4.87 9.08
CA LYS A 83 1.01 -5.65 9.61
C LYS A 83 0.97 -5.59 11.15
N SER A 84 2.11 -5.58 11.83
CA SER A 84 2.12 -5.49 13.29
C SER A 84 1.61 -4.15 13.84
N PHE A 85 1.61 -3.10 13.01
CA PHE A 85 1.05 -1.80 13.35
C PHE A 85 -0.39 -1.60 12.85
N SER A 86 -0.98 -2.58 12.15
CA SER A 86 -2.32 -2.44 11.57
C SER A 86 -3.36 -2.08 12.61
N ASN A 87 -3.31 -2.68 13.80
CA ASN A 87 -4.31 -2.45 14.84
C ASN A 87 -4.17 -1.06 15.51
N ILE A 88 -3.04 -0.39 15.33
CA ILE A 88 -2.78 0.96 15.86
C ILE A 88 -3.31 2.00 14.88
N PHE A 89 -3.02 1.84 13.58
CA PHE A 89 -3.40 2.82 12.56
C PHE A 89 -4.75 2.54 11.88
N ILE A 90 -5.16 1.28 11.78
CA ILE A 90 -6.43 0.86 11.19
C ILE A 90 -7.39 0.54 12.34
N THR A 91 -7.99 1.60 12.88
CA THR A 91 -9.06 1.49 13.88
C THR A 91 -10.38 1.90 13.24
N PHE A 92 -11.39 1.03 13.36
CA PHE A 92 -12.76 1.44 13.05
C PHE A 92 -13.20 2.48 14.10
N PRO A 93 -13.95 3.52 13.70
CA PRO A 93 -14.42 4.52 14.64
C PRO A 93 -15.29 3.85 15.72
N GLY A 94 -14.73 3.71 16.91
CA GLY A 94 -15.34 2.99 18.04
C GLY A 94 -16.60 3.64 18.63
N HIS A 95 -17.03 4.77 18.08
CA HIS A 95 -18.20 5.52 18.56
C HIS A 95 -19.52 4.84 18.23
N ARG A 96 -19.56 3.93 17.23
CA ARG A 96 -20.78 3.19 16.87
C ARG A 96 -20.50 1.70 16.90
N ARG A 97 -21.36 0.95 17.60
CA ARG A 97 -21.29 -0.52 17.61
C ARG A 97 -21.48 -1.03 16.17
N PRO A 98 -20.71 -2.03 15.71
CA PRO A 98 -20.84 -2.58 14.36
C PRO A 98 -22.25 -3.02 14.00
N LEU A 99 -23.05 -3.45 14.99
CA LEU A 99 -24.48 -3.77 14.83
C LEU A 99 -25.28 -2.60 14.24
N TYR A 100 -25.12 -1.39 14.79
CA TYR A 100 -25.84 -0.21 14.30
C TYR A 100 -25.39 0.18 12.89
N ILE A 101 -24.09 0.07 12.60
CA ILE A 101 -23.56 0.36 11.26
C ILE A 101 -24.17 -0.60 10.22
N LYS A 102 -24.24 -1.90 10.55
CA LYS A 102 -24.86 -2.92 9.69
C LYS A 102 -26.32 -2.62 9.41
N GLU A 103 -27.09 -2.27 10.45
CA GLU A 103 -28.50 -1.92 10.30
C GLU A 103 -28.70 -0.69 9.41
N GLU A 104 -27.90 0.36 9.60
CA GLU A 104 -28.01 1.58 8.81
C GLU A 104 -27.65 1.36 7.33
N PHE A 105 -26.60 0.60 7.03
CA PHE A 105 -26.28 0.23 5.64
C PHE A 105 -27.37 -0.64 5.01
N TYR A 106 -27.96 -1.56 5.78
CA TYR A 106 -29.07 -2.37 5.32
C TYR A 106 -30.32 -1.54 5.06
N LYS A 107 -30.64 -0.55 5.91
CA LYS A 107 -31.75 0.38 5.68
C LYS A 107 -31.52 1.28 4.46
N LEU A 108 -30.28 1.72 4.24
CA LEU A 108 -29.93 2.65 3.15
C LEU A 108 -30.02 1.98 1.77
N ALA A 109 -29.48 0.76 1.63
CA ALA A 109 -29.26 0.14 0.33
C ALA A 109 -29.47 -1.39 0.29
N ALA A 110 -30.08 -1.97 1.33
CA ALA A 110 -30.29 -3.41 1.48
C ALA A 110 -28.98 -4.25 1.48
N PHE A 111 -27.83 -3.62 1.71
CA PHE A 111 -26.55 -4.34 1.78
C PHE A 111 -26.35 -4.96 3.16
N PRO A 112 -26.31 -6.31 3.26
CA PRO A 112 -26.14 -6.97 4.55
C PRO A 112 -24.68 -6.93 5.01
N ASN A 113 -24.48 -6.89 6.33
CA ASN A 113 -23.17 -7.08 6.98
C ASN A 113 -22.08 -6.04 6.69
N ILE A 114 -22.41 -4.87 6.13
CA ILE A 114 -21.44 -3.78 5.96
C ILE A 114 -21.13 -3.10 7.30
N ILE A 115 -19.85 -3.02 7.65
CA ILE A 115 -19.36 -2.38 8.89
C ILE A 115 -18.63 -1.05 8.65
N GLY A 116 -18.53 -0.63 7.39
CA GLY A 116 -17.89 0.59 6.95
C GLY A 116 -17.75 0.59 5.43
N ALA A 117 -17.59 1.77 4.85
CA ALA A 117 -17.30 1.95 3.43
C ALA A 117 -15.93 2.63 3.29
N VAL A 118 -15.09 2.06 2.44
CA VAL A 118 -13.87 2.72 1.96
C VAL A 118 -14.23 3.29 0.58
N ASP A 119 -13.78 4.51 0.29
CA ASP A 119 -14.10 5.15 -0.99
C ASP A 119 -13.70 4.24 -2.17
N CYS A 120 -14.56 4.21 -3.20
CA CYS A 120 -14.45 3.25 -4.29
C CYS A 120 -13.19 3.52 -5.10
N THR A 121 -12.33 2.52 -5.27
CA THR A 121 -11.22 2.62 -6.22
C THR A 121 -11.75 2.34 -7.62
N HIS A 122 -11.71 3.35 -8.48
CA HIS A 122 -12.10 3.22 -9.89
C HIS A 122 -10.88 2.81 -10.73
N ILE A 123 -10.91 1.61 -11.32
CA ILE A 123 -9.94 1.25 -12.36
C ILE A 123 -10.45 1.77 -13.70
N ARG A 124 -9.63 2.58 -14.36
CA ARG A 124 -9.94 3.09 -15.70
C ARG A 124 -9.94 1.95 -16.71
N ILE A 125 -11.01 1.85 -17.49
CA ILE A 125 -11.15 0.85 -18.56
C ILE A 125 -11.29 1.54 -19.92
N LYS A 126 -11.06 0.78 -21.00
CA LYS A 126 -11.52 1.21 -22.33
C LYS A 126 -13.03 1.22 -22.35
N ARG A 127 -13.62 2.11 -23.16
CA ARG A 127 -15.06 2.19 -23.38
C ARG A 127 -15.62 0.79 -23.71
N PRO A 128 -16.53 0.23 -22.90
CA PRO A 128 -17.22 -0.99 -23.24
C PRO A 128 -18.06 -0.80 -24.50
N SER A 129 -18.07 -1.80 -25.38
CA SER A 129 -18.98 -1.82 -26.53
C SER A 129 -20.27 -2.53 -26.12
N GLY A 130 -21.42 -1.86 -26.20
CA GLY A 130 -22.72 -2.47 -25.92
C GLY A 130 -23.74 -1.50 -25.35
N GLU A 131 -24.95 -2.01 -25.08
CA GLU A 131 -26.09 -1.24 -24.53
C GLU A 131 -25.82 -0.74 -23.10
N HIS A 132 -24.96 -1.43 -22.34
CA HIS A 132 -24.60 -1.12 -20.95
C HIS A 132 -23.41 -0.16 -20.81
N GLU A 133 -23.01 0.56 -21.86
CA GLU A 133 -21.86 1.47 -21.81
C GLU A 133 -22.00 2.57 -20.76
N GLY A 134 -23.23 3.08 -20.55
CA GLY A 134 -23.53 4.09 -19.54
C GLY A 134 -23.25 3.64 -18.11
N ASP A 135 -23.34 2.34 -17.84
CA ASP A 135 -23.15 1.78 -16.49
C ASP A 135 -21.70 1.90 -16.00
N TYR A 136 -20.75 2.14 -16.90
CA TYR A 136 -19.33 2.25 -16.59
C TYR A 136 -18.83 3.70 -16.51
N VAL A 137 -19.69 4.70 -16.73
CA VAL A 137 -19.33 6.12 -16.64
C VAL A 137 -19.36 6.57 -15.18
N ASN A 138 -18.21 7.03 -14.67
CA ASN A 138 -18.15 7.57 -13.31
C ASN A 138 -18.50 9.06 -13.24
N LYS A 139 -18.60 9.60 -12.01
CA LYS A 139 -18.84 11.03 -11.74
C LYS A 139 -17.79 11.99 -12.34
N LYS A 140 -16.61 11.47 -12.71
CA LYS A 140 -15.51 12.21 -13.36
C LYS A 140 -15.53 12.04 -14.89
N SER A 141 -16.65 11.55 -15.45
CA SER A 141 -16.88 11.35 -16.88
C SER A 141 -15.86 10.45 -17.57
N PHE A 142 -15.35 9.42 -16.89
CA PHE A 142 -14.51 8.40 -17.52
C PHE A 142 -14.98 6.98 -17.23
N TYR A 143 -14.69 6.06 -18.15
CA TYR A 143 -15.05 4.65 -18.04
C TYR A 143 -14.21 3.96 -16.97
N SER A 144 -14.88 3.33 -16.01
CA SER A 144 -14.21 2.60 -14.95
C SER A 144 -15.06 1.50 -14.36
N ILE A 145 -14.40 0.48 -13.81
CA ILE A 145 -15.03 -0.52 -12.95
C ILE A 145 -14.68 -0.24 -11.49
N TRP A 146 -15.61 -0.60 -10.60
CA TRP A 146 -15.37 -0.58 -9.17
C TRP A 146 -14.57 -1.82 -8.78
N LEU A 147 -13.46 -1.61 -8.08
CA LEU A 147 -12.85 -2.66 -7.27
C LEU A 147 -13.29 -2.45 -5.83
N LEU A 148 -14.43 -3.04 -5.45
CA LEU A 148 -14.80 -3.42 -4.08
C LEU A 148 -16.19 -4.09 -4.09
#